data_AF-A0A973EX01-F1
#
_entry.id   AF-A0A973EX01-F1
#
_cell.length_a   1.000
_cell.length_b   1.000
_cell.length_c   1.000
_cell.angle_alpha   90.00
_cell.angle_beta   90.00
_cell.angle_gamma   90.00
#
_symmetry.space_group_name_H-M   'P 1'
#
loop_
_entity.id
_entity.type
_entity.pdbx_description
1 polymer ?
#
loop_
_entity_poly.entity_id
_entity_poly.type
_entity_poly.pdbx_seq_one_letter_code
_entity_poly.pdbx_strand_id
1 'polypeptide(L)'
;GKIRLFRWEENAKRLIHSAKGVIMEPFPVELFREALFKVINLNRKFIPPYGSGASLYIRPLLYGSGPEVGVKPSAEYTFILFVTPVGPYFKGGIKPVNMLICRDVDRAAPKGTGSFKVGGNYAASLRALVKAKEEGYASTIFLDAREKKYIDECGPANFFGIRDNTYITPKSESILNSITNMSLLEIAPSVGLKTERRPVPVEELSEFTEAGACGTAAVISPIGKIFDPGTNKIYEYCKDGNPGEYTLKLYNKLVAIQYGDETDDHGWITIVE
;
A
#
# COMPACT_ATOMS: atom_id res chain seq x y z
N GLY A 1 -25.75 -0.33 -11.84
CA GLY A 1 -24.34 -0.25 -12.26
C GLY A 1 -23.65 -1.59 -12.04
N LYS A 2 -22.41 -1.75 -12.49
CA LYS A 2 -21.60 -2.97 -12.28
C LYS A 2 -20.74 -2.80 -11.02
N ILE A 3 -20.65 -3.84 -10.18
CA ILE A 3 -19.71 -3.90 -9.06
C ILE A 3 -18.39 -4.47 -9.59
N ARG A 4 -17.28 -3.81 -9.28
CA ARG A 4 -15.94 -4.16 -9.77
C ARG A 4 -15.02 -4.53 -8.61
N LEU A 5 -14.32 -5.64 -8.74
CA LEU A 5 -13.21 -6.04 -7.87
C LEU A 5 -11.90 -5.84 -8.60
N PHE A 6 -10.97 -5.15 -7.94
CA PHE A 6 -9.65 -4.87 -8.48
C PHE A 6 -8.61 -5.87 -7.99
N ARG A 7 -8.04 -6.66 -8.91
CA ARG A 7 -6.92 -7.60 -8.72
C ARG A 7 -7.05 -8.48 -7.47
N TRP A 8 -8.24 -9.03 -7.20
CA TRP A 8 -8.50 -9.79 -5.98
C TRP A 8 -7.65 -11.07 -5.89
N GLU A 9 -7.26 -11.62 -7.05
CA GLU A 9 -6.35 -12.76 -7.19
C GLU A 9 -4.97 -12.45 -6.60
N GLU A 10 -4.46 -11.23 -6.78
CA GLU A 10 -3.19 -10.81 -6.18
C GLU A 10 -3.30 -10.68 -4.65
N ASN A 11 -4.48 -10.32 -4.14
CA ASN A 11 -4.74 -10.36 -2.70
C ASN A 11 -4.74 -11.80 -2.17
N ALA A 12 -5.33 -12.76 -2.89
CA ALA A 12 -5.35 -14.17 -2.54
C ALA A 12 -3.93 -14.76 -2.54
N LYS A 13 -3.14 -14.51 -3.61
CA LYS A 13 -1.73 -14.91 -3.70
C LYS A 13 -0.90 -14.35 -2.56
N ARG A 14 -1.10 -13.07 -2.19
CA ARG A 14 -0.39 -12.44 -1.09
C ARG A 14 -0.80 -12.98 0.29
N LEU A 15 -2.07 -13.35 0.48
CA LEU A 15 -2.52 -14.03 1.69
C LEU A 15 -1.83 -15.40 1.83
N ILE A 16 -1.80 -16.19 0.76
CA ILE A 16 -1.10 -17.48 0.70
C ILE A 16 0.39 -17.33 0.99
N HIS A 17 1.05 -16.34 0.36
CA HIS A 17 2.45 -16.05 0.63
C HIS A 17 2.70 -15.70 2.10
N SER A 18 1.83 -14.88 2.70
CA SER A 18 1.93 -14.50 4.10
C SER A 18 1.70 -15.71 5.02
N ALA A 19 0.69 -16.54 4.74
CA ALA A 19 0.38 -17.75 5.49
C ALA A 19 1.58 -18.71 5.50
N LYS A 20 2.14 -19.03 4.33
CA LYS A 20 3.34 -19.86 4.21
C LYS A 20 4.53 -19.26 4.97
N GLY A 21 4.73 -17.96 4.86
CA GLY A 21 5.83 -17.25 5.52
C GLY A 21 5.82 -17.32 7.05
N VAL A 22 4.64 -17.48 7.66
CA VAL A 22 4.47 -17.64 9.11
C VAL A 22 3.93 -19.02 9.51
N ILE A 23 4.10 -20.03 8.65
CA ILE A 23 3.75 -21.44 8.92
C ILE A 23 2.27 -21.60 9.31
N MET A 24 1.39 -20.98 8.54
CA MET A 24 -0.05 -21.17 8.61
C MET A 24 -0.54 -21.97 7.40
N GLU A 25 -1.67 -22.68 7.57
CA GLU A 25 -2.31 -23.36 6.45
C GLU A 25 -2.77 -22.33 5.40
N PRO A 26 -2.32 -22.42 4.14
CA PRO A 26 -2.75 -21.50 3.10
C PRO A 26 -4.24 -21.61 2.80
N PHE A 27 -4.95 -20.49 2.79
CA PHE A 27 -6.37 -20.48 2.44
C PHE A 27 -6.56 -20.70 0.93
N PRO A 28 -7.39 -21.68 0.49
CA PRO A 28 -7.59 -21.97 -0.93
C PRO A 28 -8.15 -20.77 -1.72
N VAL A 29 -7.68 -20.59 -2.96
CA VAL A 29 -8.04 -19.43 -3.80
C VAL A 29 -9.52 -19.48 -4.18
N GLU A 30 -10.04 -20.67 -4.42
CA GLU A 30 -11.43 -20.95 -4.78
C GLU A 30 -12.36 -20.55 -3.62
N LEU A 31 -12.04 -20.99 -2.40
CA LEU A 31 -12.80 -20.58 -1.19
C LEU A 31 -12.66 -19.08 -0.92
N PHE A 32 -11.50 -18.47 -1.21
CA PHE A 32 -11.31 -17.03 -1.08
C PHE A 32 -12.25 -16.27 -2.02
N ARG A 33 -12.35 -16.71 -3.28
CA ARG A 33 -13.27 -16.15 -4.27
C ARG A 33 -14.73 -16.29 -3.84
N GLU A 34 -15.14 -17.47 -3.40
CA GLU A 34 -16.50 -17.72 -2.91
C GLU A 34 -16.85 -16.81 -1.74
N ALA A 35 -15.96 -16.70 -0.75
CA ALA A 35 -16.14 -15.82 0.41
C ALA A 35 -16.24 -14.34 0.00
N LEU A 36 -15.39 -13.89 -0.93
CA LEU A 36 -15.44 -12.52 -1.47
C LEU A 36 -16.79 -12.21 -2.11
N PHE A 37 -17.23 -13.04 -3.05
CA PHE A 37 -18.47 -12.82 -3.78
C PHE A 37 -19.67 -12.85 -2.81
N LYS A 38 -19.66 -13.80 -1.87
CA LYS A 38 -20.70 -13.91 -0.85
C LYS A 38 -20.77 -12.68 0.05
N VAL A 39 -19.64 -12.18 0.58
CA VAL A 39 -19.68 -11.00 1.47
C VAL A 39 -20.17 -9.77 0.73
N ILE A 40 -19.76 -9.58 -0.53
CA ILE A 40 -20.13 -8.42 -1.33
C ILE A 40 -21.63 -8.47 -1.62
N ASN A 41 -22.14 -9.63 -2.03
CA ASN A 41 -23.55 -9.83 -2.35
C ASN A 41 -24.45 -9.62 -1.13
N LEU A 42 -24.05 -10.12 0.04
CA LEU A 42 -24.79 -9.91 1.29
C LEU A 42 -24.76 -8.45 1.79
N ASN A 43 -23.80 -7.65 1.32
CA ASN A 43 -23.56 -6.28 1.80
C ASN A 43 -23.70 -5.22 0.69
N ARG A 44 -24.38 -5.52 -0.42
CA ARG A 44 -24.52 -4.60 -1.57
C ARG A 44 -25.01 -3.20 -1.19
N LYS A 45 -25.91 -3.11 -0.21
CA LYS A 45 -26.45 -1.84 0.31
C LYS A 45 -25.40 -0.89 0.91
N PHE A 46 -24.23 -1.40 1.28
CA PHE A 46 -23.12 -0.61 1.83
C PHE A 46 -22.11 -0.18 0.76
N ILE A 47 -22.27 -0.62 -0.49
CA ILE A 47 -21.42 -0.19 -1.59
C ILE A 47 -21.74 1.28 -1.90
N PRO A 48 -20.77 2.20 -1.78
CA PRO A 48 -21.02 3.61 -2.07
C PRO A 48 -21.40 3.84 -3.54
N PRO A 49 -22.20 4.87 -3.83
CA PRO A 49 -22.61 5.17 -5.19
C PRO A 49 -21.42 5.61 -6.05
N TYR A 50 -21.50 5.33 -7.35
CA TYR A 50 -20.54 5.83 -8.33
C TYR A 50 -20.44 7.36 -8.30
N GLY A 51 -19.24 7.89 -8.54
CA GLY A 51 -18.95 9.32 -8.46
C GLY A 51 -18.74 9.89 -7.05
N SER A 52 -18.98 9.11 -5.99
CA SER A 52 -18.74 9.57 -4.61
C SER A 52 -17.26 9.59 -4.20
N GLY A 53 -16.39 8.92 -4.96
CA GLY A 53 -14.98 8.68 -4.58
C GLY A 53 -14.81 7.70 -3.41
N ALA A 54 -15.88 7.11 -2.91
CA ALA A 54 -15.89 6.13 -1.84
C ALA A 54 -15.94 4.70 -2.40
N SER A 55 -15.50 3.70 -1.62
CA SER A 55 -15.53 2.29 -2.00
C SER A 55 -15.96 1.38 -0.84
N LEU A 56 -16.28 0.13 -1.13
CA LEU A 56 -16.46 -0.91 -0.12
C LEU A 56 -15.11 -1.59 0.11
N TYR A 57 -14.46 -1.31 1.23
CA TYR A 57 -13.21 -1.95 1.59
C TYR A 57 -13.45 -3.35 2.14
N ILE A 58 -12.65 -4.32 1.68
CA ILE A 58 -12.74 -5.73 2.07
C ILE A 58 -11.52 -6.11 2.89
N ARG A 59 -11.74 -6.73 4.05
CA ARG A 59 -10.69 -7.21 4.96
C ARG A 59 -10.77 -8.73 5.15
N PRO A 60 -9.99 -9.50 4.38
CA PRO A 60 -9.64 -10.86 4.74
C PRO A 60 -8.67 -10.87 5.94
N LEU A 61 -8.88 -11.79 6.87
CA LEU A 61 -8.02 -12.06 8.02
C LEU A 61 -7.92 -13.57 8.24
N LEU A 62 -6.70 -14.08 8.33
CA LEU A 62 -6.41 -15.47 8.70
C LEU A 62 -5.57 -15.44 9.97
N TYR A 63 -5.96 -16.18 11.01
CA TYR A 63 -5.24 -16.25 12.28
C TYR A 63 -5.34 -17.65 12.92
N GLY A 64 -4.33 -18.02 13.70
CA GLY A 64 -4.37 -19.24 14.52
C GLY A 64 -5.34 -19.05 15.68
N SER A 65 -6.31 -19.95 15.80
CA SER A 65 -7.42 -19.85 16.76
C SER A 65 -7.44 -20.98 17.80
N GLY A 66 -6.56 -21.98 17.67
CA GLY A 66 -6.48 -23.09 18.61
C GLY A 66 -6.06 -22.67 20.03
N PRO A 67 -6.57 -23.33 21.08
CA PRO A 67 -6.31 -22.97 22.48
C PRO A 67 -4.95 -23.49 22.95
N GLU A 68 -3.88 -22.81 22.56
CA GLU A 68 -2.49 -23.26 22.78
C GLU A 68 -1.65 -22.16 23.46
N VAL A 69 -0.83 -22.53 24.44
CA VAL A 69 0.11 -21.60 25.13
C VAL A 69 1.53 -21.68 24.55
N GLY A 70 1.93 -22.87 24.09
CA GLY A 70 3.28 -23.10 23.57
C GLY A 70 3.54 -22.44 22.21
N VAL A 71 4.78 -22.02 21.96
CA VAL A 71 5.19 -21.42 20.68
C VAL A 71 5.36 -22.51 19.62
N LYS A 72 4.28 -22.80 18.90
CA LYS A 72 4.22 -23.70 17.74
C LYS A 72 3.15 -23.20 16.76
N PRO A 73 3.17 -23.64 15.48
CA PRO A 73 2.04 -23.45 14.58
C PRO A 73 0.73 -23.94 15.22
N SER A 74 -0.37 -23.22 14.97
CA SER A 74 -1.67 -23.60 15.51
C SER A 74 -2.20 -24.85 14.82
N ALA A 75 -2.92 -25.71 15.53
CA ALA A 75 -3.64 -26.83 14.93
C ALA A 75 -4.95 -26.39 14.26
N GLU A 76 -5.46 -25.21 14.63
CA GLU A 76 -6.72 -24.67 14.14
C GLU A 76 -6.53 -23.22 13.67
N TYR A 77 -7.11 -22.91 12.52
CA TYR A 77 -7.07 -21.58 11.94
C TYR A 77 -8.47 -21.08 11.63
N THR A 78 -8.68 -19.78 11.84
CA THR A 78 -9.92 -19.11 11.47
C THR A 78 -9.66 -18.12 10.35
N PHE A 79 -10.45 -18.20 9.29
CA PHE A 79 -10.53 -17.21 8.22
C PHE A 79 -11.81 -16.38 8.39
N ILE A 80 -11.66 -15.06 8.50
CA ILE A 80 -12.77 -14.11 8.56
C ILE A 80 -12.61 -13.13 7.39
N LEU A 81 -13.75 -12.77 6.81
CA LEU A 81 -13.80 -11.77 5.75
C LEU A 81 -14.96 -10.82 6.03
N PHE A 82 -14.64 -9.54 6.21
CA PHE A 82 -15.62 -8.50 6.51
C PHE A 82 -15.42 -7.28 5.62
N VAL A 83 -16.46 -6.44 5.55
CA VAL A 83 -16.47 -5.26 4.68
C VAL A 83 -16.83 -4.00 5.45
N THR A 84 -16.35 -2.86 4.98
CA THR A 84 -16.71 -1.55 5.52
C THR A 84 -16.69 -0.48 4.41
N PRO A 85 -17.69 0.41 4.33
CA PRO A 85 -17.60 1.53 3.41
C PRO A 85 -16.47 2.47 3.84
N VAL A 86 -15.64 2.88 2.89
CA VAL A 86 -14.56 3.85 3.10
C VAL A 86 -14.78 5.04 2.19
N GLY A 87 -14.74 6.24 2.77
CA GLY A 87 -14.85 7.49 2.04
C GLY A 87 -13.59 7.81 1.22
N PRO A 88 -13.64 8.85 0.36
CA PRO A 88 -12.44 9.36 -0.29
C PRO A 88 -11.41 9.77 0.76
N TYR A 89 -10.16 9.35 0.56
CA TYR A 89 -9.08 9.61 1.52
C TYR A 89 -8.81 11.11 1.69
N PHE A 90 -8.98 11.88 0.61
CA PHE A 90 -8.84 13.34 0.61
C PHE A 90 -10.15 14.00 0.19
N LYS A 91 -10.78 14.74 1.12
CA LYS A 91 -11.94 15.57 0.79
C LYS A 91 -11.48 16.74 -0.09
N GLY A 92 -11.99 16.82 -1.32
CA GLY A 92 -11.68 17.90 -2.27
C GLY A 92 -10.45 17.68 -3.15
N GLY A 93 -10.08 16.42 -3.43
CA GLY A 93 -8.96 16.05 -4.32
C GLY A 93 -7.71 15.62 -3.57
N ILE A 94 -6.81 14.89 -4.24
CA ILE A 94 -5.56 14.40 -3.64
C ILE A 94 -4.68 15.58 -3.20
N LYS A 95 -4.23 15.58 -1.95
CA LYS A 95 -3.38 16.64 -1.37
C LYS A 95 -2.02 16.10 -0.95
N PRO A 96 -0.93 16.87 -1.13
CA PRO A 96 0.37 16.49 -0.62
C PRO A 96 0.37 16.36 0.91
N VAL A 97 1.13 15.38 1.41
CA VAL A 97 1.32 15.15 2.84
C VAL A 97 2.80 15.32 3.23
N ASN A 98 3.01 15.63 4.50
CA ASN A 98 4.35 15.74 5.08
C ASN A 98 4.74 14.43 5.77
N MET A 99 5.98 14.00 5.58
CA MET A 99 6.52 12.74 6.10
C MET A 99 7.75 12.98 6.97
N LEU A 100 7.96 12.10 7.95
CA LEU A 100 9.11 12.12 8.86
C LEU A 100 9.97 10.87 8.65
N ILE A 101 11.27 11.01 8.36
CA ILE A 101 12.18 9.86 8.36
C ILE A 101 12.37 9.34 9.79
N CYS A 102 12.14 8.04 9.99
CA CYS A 102 12.35 7.36 11.27
C CYS A 102 13.63 6.50 11.21
N ARG A 103 14.50 6.68 12.21
CA ARG A 103 15.72 5.84 12.42
C ARG A 103 15.74 5.10 13.75
N ASP A 104 14.91 5.53 14.70
CA ASP A 104 14.78 5.00 16.06
C ASP A 104 13.82 3.79 16.17
N VAL A 105 13.14 3.44 15.08
CA VAL A 105 12.26 2.27 14.98
C VAL A 105 12.44 1.59 13.62
N ASP A 106 12.43 0.27 13.63
CA ASP A 106 12.35 -0.53 12.41
C ASP A 106 10.97 -1.14 12.26
N ARG A 107 10.41 -1.04 11.05
CA ARG A 107 9.15 -1.73 10.71
C ARG A 107 9.35 -3.24 10.64
N ALA A 108 10.46 -3.66 10.05
CA ALA A 108 10.81 -5.06 9.87
C ALA A 108 12.34 -5.22 9.76
N ALA A 109 12.87 -6.30 10.35
CA ALA A 109 14.26 -6.69 10.14
C ALA A 109 14.47 -7.26 8.71
N PRO A 110 15.71 -7.27 8.17
CA PRO A 110 15.98 -7.69 6.79
C PRO A 110 15.53 -9.12 6.47
N LYS A 111 15.65 -10.02 7.45
CA LYS A 111 15.19 -11.42 7.38
C LYS A 111 13.98 -11.68 8.26
N GLY A 112 13.23 -10.63 8.58
CA GLY A 112 12.03 -10.70 9.40
C GLY A 112 10.79 -11.01 8.55
N THR A 113 9.64 -10.55 9.03
CA THR A 113 8.35 -10.81 8.40
C THR A 113 7.87 -9.68 7.49
N GLY A 114 8.75 -8.74 7.13
CA GLY A 114 8.39 -7.51 6.42
C GLY A 114 7.70 -7.71 5.07
N SER A 115 8.09 -8.75 4.34
CA SER A 115 7.48 -9.15 3.06
C SER A 115 6.12 -9.85 3.21
N PHE A 116 5.78 -10.29 4.43
CA PHE A 116 4.50 -10.90 4.77
C PHE A 116 3.52 -9.87 5.34
N LYS A 117 2.24 -9.97 5.00
CA LYS A 117 1.21 -9.03 5.50
C LYS A 117 0.67 -9.46 6.85
N VAL A 118 1.50 -9.38 7.89
CA VAL A 118 1.19 -9.86 9.24
C VAL A 118 1.09 -8.74 10.27
N GLY A 119 0.32 -8.97 11.33
CA GLY A 119 0.05 -7.97 12.38
C GLY A 119 1.30 -7.45 13.10
N GLY A 120 2.33 -8.29 13.26
CA GLY A 120 3.58 -7.91 13.95
C GLY A 120 4.29 -6.72 13.32
N ASN A 121 4.31 -6.62 11.98
CA ASN A 121 4.91 -5.49 11.27
C ASN A 121 4.18 -4.16 11.58
N TYR A 122 2.86 -4.23 11.73
CA TYR A 122 2.05 -3.07 12.10
C TYR A 122 2.32 -2.67 13.54
N ALA A 123 2.34 -3.64 14.47
CA ALA A 123 2.65 -3.40 15.87
C ALA A 123 4.02 -2.72 16.05
N ALA A 124 5.05 -3.19 15.35
CA ALA A 124 6.39 -2.59 15.36
C ALA A 124 6.39 -1.15 14.86
N SER A 125 5.55 -0.82 13.88
CA SER A 125 5.48 0.52 13.27
C SER A 125 4.75 1.57 14.13
N LEU A 126 3.88 1.16 15.07
CA LEU A 126 2.95 2.08 15.74
C LEU A 126 3.64 3.23 16.48
N ARG A 127 4.74 2.95 17.19
CA ARG A 127 5.49 3.99 17.93
C ARG A 127 5.98 5.11 17.02
N ALA A 128 6.53 4.76 15.86
CA ALA A 128 7.00 5.74 14.89
C ALA A 128 5.84 6.54 14.27
N LEU A 129 4.72 5.87 13.96
CA LEU A 129 3.53 6.51 13.41
C LEU A 129 2.86 7.49 14.37
N VAL A 130 2.78 7.13 15.66
CA VAL A 130 2.23 8.00 16.71
C VAL A 130 3.11 9.24 16.88
N LYS A 131 4.42 9.05 17.05
CA LYS A 131 5.39 10.14 17.18
C LYS A 131 5.34 11.10 15.98
N ALA A 132 5.34 10.58 14.75
CA ALA A 132 5.24 11.41 13.55
C ALA A 132 3.97 12.28 13.54
N LYS A 133 2.83 11.72 13.97
CA LYS A 133 1.57 12.46 14.08
C LYS A 133 1.60 13.52 15.18
N GLU A 134 2.17 13.21 16.34
CA GLU A 134 2.34 14.17 17.44
C GLU A 134 3.24 15.35 17.02
N GLU A 135 4.19 15.12 16.14
CA GLU A 135 5.06 16.15 15.55
C GLU A 135 4.46 16.85 14.30
N GLY A 136 3.21 16.55 13.93
CA GLY A 136 2.49 17.22 12.84
C GLY A 136 2.74 16.65 11.43
N TYR A 137 3.34 15.47 11.32
CA TYR A 137 3.51 14.75 10.06
C TYR A 137 2.37 13.74 9.83
N ALA A 138 2.06 13.45 8.58
CA ALA A 138 0.99 12.51 8.24
C ALA A 138 1.38 11.06 8.50
N SER A 139 2.65 10.72 8.29
CA SER A 139 3.21 9.39 8.49
C SER A 139 4.75 9.46 8.55
N THR A 140 5.38 8.30 8.68
CA THR A 140 6.83 8.13 8.69
C THR A 140 7.36 7.45 7.43
N ILE A 141 8.62 7.67 7.10
CA ILE A 141 9.40 6.88 6.16
C ILE A 141 10.34 5.98 6.97
N PHE A 142 10.20 4.67 6.78
CA PHE A 142 11.12 3.68 7.30
C PHE A 142 12.28 3.49 6.33
N LEU A 143 13.48 3.35 6.91
CA LEU A 143 14.67 2.99 6.17
C LEU A 143 14.96 1.50 6.34
N ASP A 144 15.84 0.97 5.50
CA ASP A 144 16.36 -0.38 5.65
C ASP A 144 16.96 -0.55 7.06
N ALA A 145 16.58 -1.63 7.72
CA ALA A 145 16.95 -1.84 9.12
C ALA A 145 18.44 -2.14 9.33
N ARG A 146 19.17 -2.54 8.28
CA ARG A 146 20.58 -2.97 8.38
C ARG A 146 21.53 -1.78 8.39
N GLU A 147 21.37 -0.89 7.42
CA GLU A 147 22.30 0.21 7.14
C GLU A 147 21.69 1.58 7.39
N LYS A 148 20.36 1.70 7.43
CA LYS A 148 19.63 2.98 7.54
C LYS A 148 19.99 3.96 6.43
N LYS A 149 20.26 3.44 5.23
CA LYS A 149 20.68 4.19 4.04
C LYS A 149 19.63 4.20 2.94
N TYR A 150 18.82 3.15 2.84
CA TYR A 150 17.86 2.98 1.76
C TYR A 150 16.43 3.18 2.27
N ILE A 151 15.57 3.79 1.45
CA ILE A 151 14.14 3.91 1.72
C ILE A 151 13.49 2.54 1.57
N ASP A 152 12.70 2.13 2.57
CA ASP A 152 11.91 0.89 2.53
C ASP A 152 10.41 1.21 2.29
N GLU A 153 9.72 1.82 3.26
CA GLU A 153 8.26 2.04 3.21
C GLU A 153 7.84 3.40 3.79
N CYS A 154 6.68 3.90 3.36
CA CYS A 154 6.01 5.08 3.92
C CYS A 154 4.86 4.62 4.83
N GLY A 155 5.13 4.47 6.13
CA GLY A 155 4.14 3.94 7.08
C GLY A 155 3.65 2.56 6.64
N PRO A 156 2.35 2.39 6.33
CA PRO A 156 1.79 1.14 5.82
C PRO A 156 1.73 1.05 4.26
N ALA A 157 2.41 1.95 3.55
CA ALA A 157 2.38 2.10 2.09
C ALA A 157 3.80 1.99 1.48
N ASN A 158 3.90 1.70 0.17
CA ASN A 158 5.20 1.74 -0.51
C ASN A 158 5.55 3.18 -0.93
N PHE A 159 6.84 3.46 -1.03
CA PHE A 159 7.37 4.72 -1.58
C PHE A 159 7.56 4.64 -3.09
N PHE A 160 7.44 5.78 -3.77
CA PHE A 160 8.00 6.00 -5.10
C PHE A 160 8.52 7.43 -5.25
N GLY A 161 9.46 7.61 -6.17
CA GLY A 161 9.93 8.90 -6.65
C GLY A 161 9.97 8.96 -8.17
N ILE A 162 9.82 10.15 -8.74
CA ILE A 162 9.95 10.41 -10.18
C ILE A 162 11.24 11.18 -10.42
N ARG A 163 12.10 10.69 -11.31
CA ARG A 163 13.31 11.38 -11.77
C ARG A 163 13.54 11.04 -13.25
N ASP A 164 13.88 12.03 -14.07
CA ASP A 164 14.20 11.84 -15.49
C ASP A 164 13.17 10.97 -16.24
N ASN A 165 11.87 11.29 -16.07
CA ASN A 165 10.74 10.52 -16.61
C ASN A 165 10.76 9.02 -16.24
N THR A 166 11.24 8.68 -15.05
CA THR A 166 11.31 7.31 -14.54
C THR A 166 10.62 7.22 -13.19
N TYR A 167 9.65 6.31 -13.08
CA TYR A 167 9.04 5.88 -11.83
C TYR A 167 10.01 4.92 -11.10
N ILE A 168 10.56 5.37 -9.99
CA ILE A 168 11.55 4.64 -9.20
C ILE A 168 10.90 4.23 -7.87
N THR A 169 10.93 2.94 -7.55
CA THR A 169 10.40 2.42 -6.29
C THR A 169 11.37 1.43 -5.62
N PRO A 170 11.42 1.39 -4.27
CA PRO A 170 12.33 0.52 -3.55
C PRO A 170 12.20 -0.98 -3.90
N LYS A 171 13.36 -1.64 -3.95
CA LYS A 171 13.51 -3.10 -3.95
C LYS A 171 14.26 -3.52 -2.70
N SER A 172 13.59 -4.27 -1.83
CA SER A 172 14.18 -4.86 -0.62
C SER A 172 13.44 -6.15 -0.24
N GLU A 173 14.12 -7.04 0.47
CA GLU A 173 13.56 -8.28 1.01
C GLU A 173 12.61 -8.04 2.20
N SER A 174 12.72 -6.87 2.86
CA SER A 174 11.90 -6.46 4.01
C SER A 174 10.63 -5.68 3.64
N ILE A 175 10.37 -5.44 2.36
CA ILE A 175 9.24 -4.63 1.89
C ILE A 175 8.04 -5.49 1.50
N LEU A 176 6.85 -5.06 1.87
CA LEU A 176 5.61 -5.67 1.44
C LEU A 176 5.40 -5.45 -0.06
N ASN A 177 5.12 -6.53 -0.80
CA ASN A 177 4.72 -6.44 -2.20
C ASN A 177 3.31 -5.83 -2.32
N SER A 178 3.25 -4.51 -2.56
CA SER A 178 1.99 -3.79 -2.77
C SER A 178 1.45 -4.06 -4.17
N ILE A 179 0.17 -4.42 -4.23
CA ILE A 179 -0.59 -4.62 -5.47
C ILE A 179 -0.78 -3.27 -6.17
N THR A 180 -0.93 -2.18 -5.40
CA THR A 180 -1.00 -0.83 -5.96
C THR A 180 0.31 -0.45 -6.63
N ASN A 181 1.44 -0.63 -5.96
CA ASN A 181 2.76 -0.32 -6.53
C ASN A 181 3.07 -1.16 -7.77
N MET A 182 2.71 -2.46 -7.74
CA MET A 182 2.78 -3.34 -8.91
C MET A 182 1.95 -2.80 -10.08
N SER A 183 0.71 -2.35 -9.81
CA SER A 183 -0.15 -1.78 -10.85
C SER A 183 0.40 -0.46 -11.38
N LEU A 184 0.98 0.38 -10.53
CA LEU A 184 1.62 1.64 -10.92
C LEU A 184 2.82 1.42 -11.83
N LEU A 185 3.66 0.41 -11.53
CA LEU A 185 4.75 -0.01 -12.42
C LEU A 185 4.22 -0.46 -13.79
N GLU A 186 3.11 -1.20 -13.82
CA GLU A 186 2.53 -1.67 -15.10
C GLU A 186 1.92 -0.53 -15.94
N ILE A 187 1.29 0.49 -15.33
CA ILE A 187 0.68 1.60 -16.07
C ILE A 187 1.62 2.78 -16.36
N ALA A 188 2.74 2.91 -15.64
CA ALA A 188 3.67 4.02 -15.80
C ALA A 188 4.10 4.29 -17.26
N PRO A 189 4.40 3.27 -18.09
CA PRO A 189 4.68 3.46 -19.51
C PRO A 189 3.56 4.16 -20.29
N SER A 190 2.29 3.91 -19.95
CA SER A 190 1.14 4.52 -20.64
C SER A 190 1.02 6.03 -20.42
N VAL A 191 1.70 6.56 -19.39
CA VAL A 191 1.77 8.00 -19.08
C VAL A 191 3.13 8.61 -19.40
N GLY A 192 3.97 7.89 -20.15
CA GLY A 192 5.27 8.36 -20.63
C GLY A 192 6.45 8.14 -19.67
N LEU A 193 6.28 7.30 -18.63
CA LEU A 193 7.33 7.00 -17.67
C LEU A 193 8.01 5.65 -17.94
N LYS A 194 9.33 5.60 -17.79
CA LYS A 194 10.05 4.35 -17.57
C LYS A 194 9.85 3.87 -16.14
N THR A 195 10.24 2.63 -15.83
CA THR A 195 10.11 2.08 -14.47
C THR A 195 11.39 1.42 -13.99
N GLU A 196 11.76 1.70 -12.75
CA GLU A 196 12.87 1.05 -12.06
C GLU A 196 12.45 0.57 -10.68
N ARG A 197 12.80 -0.68 -10.35
CA ARG A 197 12.66 -1.24 -9.02
C ARG A 197 14.02 -1.65 -8.48
N ARG A 198 14.59 -0.80 -7.62
CA ARG A 198 15.96 -0.92 -7.09
C ARG A 198 16.07 -0.35 -5.67
N PRO A 199 17.14 -0.59 -4.92
CA PRO A 199 17.42 0.16 -3.70
C PRO A 199 17.42 1.67 -3.99
N VAL A 200 16.82 2.46 -3.10
CA VAL A 200 16.73 3.93 -3.21
C VAL A 200 17.43 4.54 -2.00
N PRO A 201 18.68 5.04 -2.15
CA PRO A 201 19.38 5.78 -1.11
C PRO A 201 18.58 7.01 -0.66
N VAL A 202 18.66 7.37 0.62
CA VAL A 202 18.03 8.58 1.17
C VAL A 202 18.56 9.84 0.49
N GLU A 203 19.82 9.81 0.05
CA GLU A 203 20.46 10.92 -0.65
C GLU A 203 19.80 11.23 -2.00
N GLU A 204 19.21 10.22 -2.66
CA GLU A 204 18.48 10.43 -3.92
C GLU A 204 17.16 11.20 -3.72
N LEU A 205 16.69 11.42 -2.49
CA LEU A 205 15.50 12.24 -2.24
C LEU A 205 15.63 13.64 -2.82
N SER A 206 16.83 14.24 -2.84
CA SER A 206 17.03 15.56 -3.44
C SER A 206 16.97 15.58 -4.98
N GLU A 207 16.97 14.41 -5.61
CA GLU A 207 16.99 14.28 -7.08
C GLU A 207 15.60 14.01 -7.67
N PHE A 208 14.61 13.64 -6.85
CA PHE A 208 13.25 13.40 -7.32
C PHE A 208 12.52 14.72 -7.60
N THR A 209 11.84 14.80 -8.74
CA THR A 209 10.95 15.91 -9.08
C THR A 209 9.59 15.76 -8.42
N GLU A 210 9.15 14.52 -8.19
CA GLU A 210 7.93 14.17 -7.48
C GLU A 210 8.17 12.96 -6.58
N ALA A 211 7.47 12.89 -5.44
CA ALA A 211 7.51 11.74 -4.55
C ALA A 211 6.10 11.41 -4.05
N GLY A 212 5.87 10.15 -3.71
CA GLY A 212 4.58 9.71 -3.21
C GLY A 212 4.64 8.39 -2.45
N ALA A 213 3.56 8.14 -1.72
CA ALA A 213 3.27 6.85 -1.11
C ALA A 213 2.10 6.18 -1.84
N CYS A 214 2.11 4.87 -2.03
CA CYS A 214 1.04 4.16 -2.72
C CYS A 214 0.56 2.90 -1.98
N GLY A 215 -0.75 2.68 -2.02
CA GLY A 215 -1.42 1.57 -1.35
C GLY A 215 -2.93 1.61 -1.50
N THR A 216 -3.62 0.50 -1.21
CA THR A 216 -5.04 0.31 -1.54
C THR A 216 -5.98 1.40 -1.00
N ALA A 217 -5.73 1.93 0.20
CA ALA A 217 -6.66 2.85 0.86
C ALA A 217 -6.71 4.24 0.21
N ALA A 218 -5.55 4.79 -0.17
CA ALA A 218 -5.45 6.12 -0.75
C ALA A 218 -5.16 6.11 -2.26
N VAL A 219 -4.86 4.92 -2.82
CA VAL A 219 -4.25 4.72 -4.14
C VAL A 219 -2.85 5.36 -4.20
N ILE A 220 -2.79 6.69 -4.23
CA ILE A 220 -1.57 7.49 -4.10
C ILE A 220 -1.80 8.62 -3.10
N SER A 221 -0.84 8.82 -2.20
CA SER A 221 -0.69 10.01 -1.37
C SER A 221 0.56 10.76 -1.83
N PRO A 222 0.43 11.92 -2.50
CA PRO A 222 1.56 12.73 -2.90
C PRO A 222 2.35 13.18 -1.67
N ILE A 223 3.68 13.21 -1.75
CA ILE A 223 4.53 13.71 -0.66
C ILE A 223 4.93 15.13 -1.02
N GLY A 224 4.56 16.09 -0.17
CA GLY A 224 4.96 17.49 -0.33
C GLY A 224 6.28 17.80 0.39
N LYS A 225 6.51 17.15 1.53
CA LYS A 225 7.74 17.36 2.30
C LYS A 225 8.19 16.10 2.99
N ILE A 226 9.50 15.85 3.02
CA ILE A 226 10.14 14.86 3.88
C ILE A 226 11.11 15.60 4.79
N PHE A 227 10.94 15.44 6.10
CA PHE A 227 11.93 15.90 7.07
C PHE A 227 12.80 14.73 7.54
N ASP A 228 14.11 14.94 7.54
CA ASP A 228 15.10 14.02 8.08
C ASP A 228 15.71 14.61 9.37
N PRO A 229 15.28 14.13 10.56
CA PRO A 229 15.86 14.58 11.84
C PRO A 229 17.33 14.21 12.02
N GLY A 230 17.79 13.12 11.38
CA GLY A 230 19.15 12.61 11.53
C GLY A 230 20.19 13.46 10.78
N THR A 231 19.77 14.15 9.72
CA THR A 231 20.64 15.06 8.94
C THR A 231 20.20 16.52 9.01
N ASN A 232 19.09 16.79 9.70
CA ASN A 232 18.40 18.09 9.72
C ASN A 232 18.07 18.63 8.31
N LYS A 233 17.83 17.73 7.34
CA LYS A 233 17.49 18.10 5.96
C LYS A 233 15.99 18.09 5.75
N ILE A 234 15.53 19.00 4.88
CA ILE A 234 14.17 19.03 4.38
C ILE A 234 14.22 18.83 2.87
N TYR A 235 13.43 17.87 2.38
CA TYR A 235 13.21 17.65 0.95
C TYR A 235 11.79 18.14 0.63
N GLU A 236 11.65 19.09 -0.29
CA GLU A 236 10.38 19.70 -0.64
C GLU A 236 10.02 19.39 -2.10
N TYR A 237 8.79 18.94 -2.28
CA TYR A 237 8.13 18.69 -3.54
C TYR A 237 6.79 19.46 -3.52
N CYS A 238 6.04 19.47 -4.62
CA CYS A 238 4.70 20.10 -4.63
C CYS A 238 4.73 21.56 -4.11
N LYS A 239 5.70 22.38 -4.54
CA LYS A 239 5.97 23.72 -3.97
C LYS A 239 4.80 24.70 -4.09
N ASP A 240 3.93 24.48 -5.07
CA ASP A 240 2.69 25.21 -5.31
C ASP A 240 1.50 24.65 -4.49
N GLY A 241 1.74 23.64 -3.66
CA GLY A 241 0.73 22.94 -2.86
C GLY A 241 -0.03 21.85 -3.61
N ASN A 242 0.27 21.61 -4.90
CA ASN A 242 -0.45 20.65 -5.73
C ASN A 242 0.38 19.39 -5.98
N PRO A 243 -0.26 18.21 -6.15
CA PRO A 243 0.42 17.02 -6.61
C PRO A 243 1.13 17.28 -7.95
N GLY A 244 2.30 16.67 -8.12
CA GLY A 244 3.01 16.72 -9.39
C GLY A 244 2.23 16.07 -10.54
N GLU A 245 2.61 16.44 -11.77
CA GLU A 245 1.91 16.05 -12.99
C GLU A 245 1.83 14.52 -13.15
N TYR A 246 2.95 13.83 -12.97
CA TYR A 246 3.00 12.37 -13.14
C TYR A 246 2.24 11.65 -12.05
N THR A 247 2.33 12.14 -10.81
CA THR A 247 1.57 11.64 -9.67
C THR A 247 0.07 11.70 -9.94
N LEU A 248 -0.42 12.82 -10.48
CA LEU A 248 -1.82 13.00 -10.83
C LEU A 248 -2.25 12.12 -12.02
N LYS A 249 -1.42 12.03 -13.07
CA LYS A 249 -1.67 11.14 -14.23
C LYS A 249 -1.80 9.68 -13.79
N LEU A 250 -0.86 9.19 -12.98
CA LEU A 250 -0.87 7.82 -12.45
C LEU A 250 -2.09 7.54 -11.58
N TYR A 251 -2.44 8.48 -10.69
CA TYR A 251 -3.63 8.36 -9.84
C TYR A 251 -4.89 8.27 -10.69
N ASN A 252 -5.10 9.23 -11.60
CA ASN A 252 -6.29 9.28 -12.44
C ASN A 252 -6.43 8.04 -13.32
N LYS A 253 -5.33 7.60 -13.96
CA LYS A 253 -5.30 6.39 -14.81
C LYS A 253 -5.72 5.15 -14.03
N LEU A 254 -5.12 4.92 -12.86
CA LEU A 254 -5.43 3.73 -12.05
C LEU A 254 -6.86 3.75 -11.51
N VAL A 255 -7.32 4.92 -11.05
CA VAL A 255 -8.68 5.12 -10.53
C VAL A 255 -9.74 4.96 -11.64
N ALA A 256 -9.47 5.48 -12.84
CA ALA A 256 -10.36 5.33 -13.99
C ALA A 256 -10.54 3.85 -14.39
N ILE A 257 -9.47 3.05 -14.34
CA ILE A 257 -9.56 1.59 -14.53
C ILE A 257 -10.41 0.94 -13.42
N GLN A 258 -10.19 1.31 -12.15
CA GLN A 258 -10.94 0.76 -11.01
C GLN A 258 -12.44 1.05 -11.09
N TYR A 259 -12.83 2.26 -11.49
CA TYR A 259 -14.24 2.63 -11.67
C TYR A 259 -14.82 2.17 -13.02
N GLY A 260 -13.95 1.79 -13.96
CA GLY A 260 -14.32 1.41 -15.32
C GLY A 260 -14.74 2.58 -16.20
N ASP A 261 -14.15 3.75 -15.95
CA ASP A 261 -14.20 4.94 -16.81
C ASP A 261 -13.19 4.82 -17.96
N GLU A 262 -12.16 4.00 -17.77
CA GLU A 262 -11.23 3.55 -18.80
C GLU A 262 -11.26 2.02 -18.95
N THR A 263 -10.85 1.55 -20.12
CA THR A 263 -10.73 0.12 -20.41
C THR A 263 -9.65 -0.51 -19.56
N ASP A 264 -9.94 -1.71 -19.05
CA ASP A 264 -8.97 -2.54 -18.35
C ASP A 264 -8.24 -3.44 -19.35
N ASP A 265 -7.18 -2.91 -19.97
CA ASP A 265 -6.37 -3.65 -20.95
C ASP A 265 -5.50 -4.75 -20.30
N HIS A 266 -5.47 -4.81 -18.96
CA HIS A 266 -4.62 -5.72 -18.19
C HIS A 266 -5.39 -6.89 -17.57
N GLY A 267 -6.72 -6.92 -17.68
CA GLY A 267 -7.56 -7.96 -17.08
C GLY A 267 -7.53 -7.96 -15.55
N TRP A 268 -7.39 -6.79 -14.93
CA TRP A 268 -7.39 -6.59 -13.48
C TRP A 268 -8.78 -6.56 -12.83
N ILE A 269 -9.83 -6.30 -13.61
CA ILE A 269 -11.18 -6.08 -13.12
C ILE A 269 -12.01 -7.35 -13.24
N THR A 270 -12.48 -7.83 -12.10
CA THR A 270 -13.54 -8.85 -12.04
C THR A 270 -14.87 -8.19 -11.76
N ILE A 271 -15.90 -8.50 -12.57
CA ILE A 271 -17.27 -8.05 -12.31
C ILE A 271 -17.90 -9.00 -11.30
N VAL A 272 -18.53 -8.44 -10.26
CA VAL A 272 -19.35 -9.22 -9.32
C VAL A 272 -20.77 -9.24 -9.84
N GLU A 273 -21.24 -10.44 -10.20
CA GLU A 273 -22.61 -10.72 -10.63
C GLU A 273 -23.60 -10.68 -9.47
#